data_AF-A0A3C2CSV8-F1
#
_entry.id   AF-A0A3C2CSV8-F1
#
_cell.length_a   1.000
_cell.length_b   1.000
_cell.length_c   1.000
_cell.angle_alpha   90.00
_cell.angle_beta   90.00
_cell.angle_gamma   90.00
#
_symmetry.space_group_name_H-M   'P 1'
#
loop_
_entity.id
_entity.type
_entity.pdbx_description
1 polymer ?
#
loop_
_entity_poly.entity_id
_entity_poly.type
_entity_poly.pdbx_seq_one_letter_code
_entity_poly.pdbx_strand_id
1 'polypeptide(L)'
;MSVTLGQKMSLNVESLNKDINLFPQVHPITPEMKLTHKGVSRLVMLDRYTFKDTEKITLSNGDFVVLTIKEDPKFPARGLGFIMEIDWERKYAKVLVDEEFRGVLDDPEEVSTGIISRPLDVIEKPLEVFYEQIAKRNAAGLAAVEKTEEKRQEWFEKFYQELVSMNFIPAGRVLYG
;
A
#
# COMPACT_ATOMS: atom_id res chain seq x y z
N MET A 1 -33.01 13.47 1.99
CA MET A 1 -31.99 13.46 0.91
C MET A 1 -31.31 12.11 0.96
N SER A 2 -31.51 11.29 -0.07
CA SER A 2 -31.04 9.91 -0.12
C SER A 2 -29.54 9.92 -0.37
N VAL A 3 -28.74 9.52 0.63
CA VAL A 3 -27.29 9.41 0.49
C VAL A 3 -27.03 8.18 -0.39
N THR A 4 -26.56 8.43 -1.59
CA THR A 4 -26.21 7.44 -2.60
C THR A 4 -25.16 6.46 -2.06
N LEU A 5 -25.58 5.23 -1.77
CA LEU A 5 -24.72 4.04 -1.76
C LEU A 5 -24.07 3.91 -3.15
N GLY A 6 -22.76 4.11 -3.26
CA GLY A 6 -22.06 3.90 -4.52
C GLY A 6 -20.81 4.74 -4.79
N GLN A 7 -20.22 5.42 -3.79
CA GLN A 7 -18.88 5.98 -3.99
C GLN A 7 -17.86 4.85 -4.01
N LYS A 8 -17.50 4.41 -5.23
CA LYS A 8 -16.30 3.61 -5.48
C LYS A 8 -15.10 4.47 -5.09
N MET A 9 -14.63 4.34 -3.85
CA MET A 9 -13.45 5.08 -3.39
C MET A 9 -12.27 4.68 -4.29
N SER A 10 -11.74 5.66 -5.00
CA SER A 10 -10.62 5.50 -5.91
C SER A 10 -9.37 6.10 -5.28
N LEU A 11 -8.23 5.46 -5.50
CA LEU A 11 -6.94 5.97 -5.05
C LEU A 11 -6.70 7.41 -5.53
N ASN A 12 -6.43 8.31 -4.59
CA ASN A 12 -6.05 9.68 -4.90
C ASN A 12 -4.52 9.79 -5.10
N VAL A 13 -4.09 9.62 -6.36
CA VAL A 13 -2.65 9.64 -6.72
C VAL A 13 -1.99 10.99 -6.41
N GLU A 14 -2.70 12.10 -6.61
CA GLU A 14 -2.14 13.44 -6.33
C GLU A 14 -1.88 13.64 -4.84
N SER A 15 -2.83 13.23 -3.99
CA SER A 15 -2.65 13.30 -2.53
C SER A 15 -1.52 12.37 -2.09
N LEU A 16 -1.50 11.14 -2.59
CA LEU A 16 -0.46 10.18 -2.24
C LEU A 16 0.93 10.67 -2.67
N ASN A 17 1.06 11.27 -3.85
CA ASN A 17 2.33 11.87 -4.29
C ASN A 17 2.76 13.06 -3.42
N LYS A 18 1.83 13.83 -2.85
CA LYS A 18 2.16 14.87 -1.87
C LYS A 18 2.74 14.26 -0.60
N ASP A 19 2.14 13.19 -0.11
CA ASP A 19 2.59 12.49 1.10
C ASP A 19 3.97 11.85 0.88
N ILE A 20 4.17 11.20 -0.27
CA ILE A 20 5.44 10.58 -0.67
C ILE A 20 6.62 11.56 -0.60
N ASN A 21 6.42 12.87 -0.83
CA ASN A 21 7.50 13.86 -0.75
C ASN A 21 8.14 13.98 0.64
N LEU A 22 7.46 13.52 1.70
CA LEU A 22 8.00 13.47 3.05
C LEU A 22 8.91 12.25 3.28
N PHE A 23 8.94 11.30 2.34
CA PHE A 23 9.65 10.03 2.44
C PHE A 23 10.71 9.92 1.33
N PRO A 24 11.97 10.29 1.57
CA PRO A 24 13.01 10.34 0.53
C PRO A 24 13.36 8.97 -0.08
N GLN A 25 12.94 7.88 0.58
CA GLN A 25 13.16 6.51 0.13
C GLN A 25 12.13 6.06 -0.92
N VAL A 26 11.00 6.76 -1.04
CA VAL A 26 9.88 6.38 -1.89
C VAL A 26 9.83 7.28 -3.12
N HIS A 27 9.65 6.68 -4.29
CA HIS A 27 9.51 7.44 -5.54
C HIS A 27 8.04 7.78 -5.82
N PRO A 28 7.75 9.00 -6.32
CA PRO A 28 6.40 9.38 -6.70
C PRO A 28 5.88 8.53 -7.86
N ILE A 29 4.57 8.35 -7.88
CA ILE A 29 3.82 7.67 -8.94
C ILE A 29 3.92 8.51 -10.22
N THR A 30 4.34 7.87 -11.31
CA THR A 30 4.38 8.48 -12.64
C THR A 30 3.28 7.89 -13.54
N PRO A 31 2.84 8.60 -14.60
CA PRO A 31 1.73 8.16 -15.47
C PRO A 31 1.96 6.80 -16.17
N GLU A 32 3.20 6.34 -16.26
CA GLU A 32 3.59 5.11 -16.92
C GLU A 32 3.37 3.87 -16.04
N MET A 33 3.26 4.06 -14.72
CA MET A 33 3.11 2.97 -13.73
C MET A 33 1.67 2.42 -13.74
N LYS A 34 1.53 1.10 -13.89
CA LYS A 34 0.23 0.43 -14.10
C LYS A 34 0.12 -0.93 -13.41
N LEU A 35 1.23 -1.56 -13.00
CA LEU A 35 1.21 -2.91 -12.44
C LEU A 35 0.78 -2.87 -10.98
N THR A 36 -0.46 -3.26 -10.70
CA THR A 36 -0.99 -3.30 -9.32
C THR A 36 -1.34 -4.69 -8.81
N HIS A 37 -1.27 -5.71 -9.67
CA HIS A 37 -1.88 -7.04 -9.46
C HIS A 37 -3.38 -6.96 -9.06
N LYS A 38 -3.98 -8.11 -8.72
CA LYS A 38 -5.39 -8.24 -8.29
C LYS A 38 -5.53 -9.24 -7.13
N GLY A 39 -6.60 -9.13 -6.36
CA GLY A 39 -6.93 -10.04 -5.26
C GLY A 39 -5.78 -10.26 -4.28
N VAL A 40 -5.52 -11.52 -3.94
CA VAL A 40 -4.48 -11.92 -2.97
C VAL A 40 -3.08 -11.45 -3.38
N SER A 41 -2.74 -11.47 -4.68
CA SER A 41 -1.42 -11.01 -5.13
C SER A 41 -1.21 -9.51 -4.89
N ARG A 42 -2.27 -8.70 -5.07
CA ARG A 42 -2.24 -7.27 -4.71
C ARG A 42 -2.07 -7.10 -3.21
N LEU A 43 -2.86 -7.83 -2.41
CA LEU A 43 -2.75 -7.78 -0.95
C LEU A 43 -1.33 -8.13 -0.48
N VAL A 44 -0.76 -9.24 -0.95
CA VAL A 44 0.59 -9.68 -0.55
C VAL A 44 1.65 -8.67 -0.96
N MET A 45 1.56 -8.11 -2.18
CA MET A 45 2.48 -7.07 -2.63
C MET A 45 2.46 -5.87 -1.68
N LEU A 46 1.27 -5.34 -1.41
CA LEU A 46 1.09 -4.18 -0.54
C LEU A 46 1.49 -4.47 0.91
N ASP A 47 1.14 -5.64 1.41
CA ASP A 47 1.42 -6.05 2.79
C ASP A 47 2.90 -6.31 3.05
N ARG A 48 3.64 -6.86 2.08
CA ARG A 48 4.99 -7.39 2.32
C ARG A 48 6.12 -6.60 1.69
N TYR A 49 5.89 -5.92 0.58
CA TYR A 49 6.97 -5.36 -0.23
C TYR A 49 6.92 -3.84 -0.39
N THR A 50 5.81 -3.22 0.02
CA THR A 50 5.70 -1.76 -0.07
C THR A 50 6.31 -1.09 1.14
N PHE A 51 6.88 0.08 0.89
CA PHE A 51 7.20 1.05 1.91
C PHE A 51 5.90 1.65 2.46
N LYS A 52 5.81 1.75 3.79
CA LYS A 52 4.59 2.17 4.50
C LYS A 52 4.89 3.35 5.40
N ASP A 53 3.88 4.20 5.60
CA ASP A 53 3.89 5.20 6.65
C ASP A 53 3.58 4.52 8.00
N THR A 54 4.60 3.91 8.60
CA THR A 54 4.49 3.17 9.87
C THR A 54 4.18 4.10 11.05
N GLU A 55 4.72 5.32 11.00
CA GLU A 55 4.52 6.37 12.00
C GLU A 55 3.17 7.09 11.87
N LYS A 56 2.44 6.86 10.77
CA LYS A 56 1.11 7.43 10.48
C LYS A 56 1.14 8.96 10.41
N ILE A 57 2.27 9.52 9.97
CA ILE A 57 2.48 10.97 9.87
C ILE A 57 1.48 11.60 8.89
N THR A 58 1.17 10.89 7.81
CA THR A 58 0.34 11.35 6.69
C THR A 58 -1.02 10.69 6.66
N LEU A 59 -1.36 9.88 7.66
CA LEU A 59 -2.62 9.12 7.69
C LEU A 59 -3.83 10.06 7.78
N SER A 60 -4.74 9.96 6.83
CA SER A 60 -5.87 10.87 6.66
C SER A 60 -7.12 10.17 6.11
N ASN A 61 -8.27 10.85 6.18
CA ASN A 61 -9.51 10.33 5.62
C ASN A 61 -9.41 10.24 4.10
N GLY A 62 -9.88 9.12 3.53
CA GLY A 62 -9.78 8.80 2.11
C GLY A 62 -8.51 8.04 1.72
N ASP A 63 -7.58 7.82 2.65
CA ASP A 63 -6.36 7.07 2.36
C ASP A 63 -6.64 5.59 2.12
N PHE A 64 -5.92 5.04 1.15
CA PHE A 64 -5.89 3.61 0.87
C PHE A 64 -4.97 2.92 1.88
N VAL A 65 -5.44 1.83 2.50
CA VAL A 65 -4.75 1.16 3.60
C VAL A 65 -4.80 -0.37 3.49
N VAL A 66 -3.80 -1.00 4.09
CA VAL A 66 -3.79 -2.43 4.39
C VAL A 66 -4.08 -2.59 5.88
N LEU A 67 -5.01 -3.46 6.23
CA LEU A 67 -5.41 -3.65 7.63
C LEU A 67 -5.72 -5.10 7.98
N THR A 68 -5.67 -5.41 9.27
CA THR A 68 -6.19 -6.67 9.80
C THR A 68 -7.71 -6.56 9.91
N ILE A 69 -8.42 -7.32 9.06
CA ILE A 69 -9.89 -7.31 9.00
C ILE A 69 -10.51 -8.31 9.96
N LYS A 70 -9.79 -9.39 10.29
CA LYS A 70 -10.18 -10.40 11.27
C LYS A 70 -9.00 -10.71 12.19
N GLU A 71 -9.23 -10.49 13.48
CA GLU A 71 -8.29 -10.82 14.54
C GLU A 71 -8.46 -12.29 14.92
N ASP A 72 -7.58 -13.14 14.41
CA ASP A 72 -7.47 -14.52 14.85
C ASP A 72 -6.09 -14.70 15.52
N PRO A 73 -6.02 -15.26 16.75
CA PRO A 73 -4.75 -15.43 17.47
C PRO A 73 -3.70 -16.26 16.71
N LYS A 74 -4.13 -17.11 15.77
CA LYS A 74 -3.29 -18.05 15.03
C LYS A 74 -3.13 -17.63 13.56
N PHE A 75 -4.20 -17.13 12.93
CA PHE A 75 -4.24 -16.80 11.51
C PHE A 75 -5.00 -15.50 11.23
N PRO A 76 -4.43 -14.33 11.57
CA PRO A 76 -5.09 -13.05 11.31
C PRO A 76 -5.32 -12.86 9.81
N ALA A 77 -6.50 -12.38 9.43
CA ALA A 77 -6.79 -12.08 8.03
C ALA A 77 -6.48 -10.62 7.73
N ARG A 78 -5.74 -10.40 6.65
CA ARG A 78 -5.42 -9.07 6.12
C ARG A 78 -6.37 -8.74 4.97
N GLY A 79 -6.66 -7.45 4.81
CA GLY A 79 -7.50 -6.93 3.73
C GLY A 79 -7.04 -5.56 3.27
N LEU A 80 -7.73 -5.05 2.25
CA LEU A 80 -7.52 -3.73 1.68
C LEU A 80 -8.78 -2.89 1.88
N GLY A 81 -8.60 -1.58 2.05
CA GLY A 81 -9.72 -0.67 2.20
C GLY A 81 -9.33 0.80 2.14
N PHE A 82 -10.32 1.65 2.36
CA PHE A 82 -10.16 3.09 2.42
C PHE A 82 -10.63 3.64 3.75
N ILE A 83 -9.86 4.56 4.34
CA ILE A 83 -10.24 5.23 5.57
C ILE A 83 -11.45 6.13 5.29
N MET A 84 -12.51 5.93 6.07
CA MET A 84 -13.68 6.81 6.07
C MET A 84 -13.54 7.91 7.11
N GLU A 85 -13.11 7.55 8.32
CA GLU A 85 -13.05 8.43 9.47
C GLU A 85 -11.97 7.94 10.44
N ILE A 86 -11.23 8.87 11.06
CA ILE A 86 -10.23 8.58 12.08
C ILE A 86 -10.64 9.25 13.39
N ASP A 87 -10.70 8.47 14.45
CA ASP A 87 -10.85 8.92 15.84
C ASP A 87 -9.47 8.86 16.52
N TRP A 88 -8.81 10.02 16.61
CA TRP A 88 -7.48 10.16 17.21
C TRP A 88 -7.51 10.06 18.75
N GLU A 89 -8.65 10.35 19.39
CA GLU A 89 -8.78 10.24 20.85
C GLU A 89 -8.81 8.76 21.27
N ARG A 90 -9.61 7.96 20.57
CA ARG A 90 -9.73 6.52 20.82
C ARG A 90 -8.63 5.70 20.14
N LYS A 91 -7.93 6.28 19.17
CA LYS A 91 -6.99 5.60 18.27
C LYS A 91 -7.66 4.49 17.44
N TYR A 92 -8.83 4.79 16.88
CA TYR A 92 -9.56 3.91 15.97
C TYR A 92 -9.79 4.58 14.63
N ALA A 93 -9.96 3.80 13.58
CA ALA A 93 -10.47 4.29 12.31
C ALA A 93 -11.62 3.42 11.80
N LYS A 94 -12.57 4.06 11.11
CA LYS A 94 -13.56 3.38 10.28
C LYS A 94 -12.99 3.20 8.89
N VAL A 95 -12.98 1.98 8.41
CA VAL A 95 -12.42 1.61 7.10
C VAL A 95 -13.49 0.91 6.28
N LEU A 96 -13.65 1.37 5.04
CA LEU A 96 -14.45 0.69 4.03
C LEU A 96 -13.59 -0.38 3.36
N VAL A 97 -13.88 -1.64 3.66
CA VAL A 97 -13.17 -2.82 3.14
C VAL A 97 -13.60 -3.10 1.70
N ASP A 98 -12.63 -3.41 0.85
CA ASP A 98 -12.84 -3.82 -0.53
C ASP A 98 -13.72 -5.09 -0.57
N GLU A 99 -14.64 -5.14 -1.53
CA GLU A 99 -15.66 -6.18 -1.66
C GLU A 99 -15.05 -7.59 -1.71
N GLU A 100 -13.86 -7.73 -2.29
CA GLU A 100 -13.14 -9.01 -2.40
C GLU A 100 -12.78 -9.62 -1.04
N PHE A 101 -12.68 -8.82 0.03
CA PHE A 101 -12.27 -9.28 1.36
C PHE A 101 -13.40 -9.34 2.39
N ARG A 102 -14.62 -8.86 2.05
CA ARG A 102 -15.75 -8.81 2.99
C ARG A 102 -16.22 -10.20 3.44
N GLY A 103 -16.05 -11.22 2.60
CA GLY A 103 -16.44 -12.60 2.93
C GLY A 103 -15.65 -13.24 4.09
N VAL A 104 -14.57 -12.59 4.54
CA VAL A 104 -13.73 -13.06 5.66
C VAL A 104 -14.11 -12.38 6.99
N LEU A 105 -15.00 -11.38 6.96
CA LEU A 105 -15.50 -10.70 8.15
C LEU A 105 -16.44 -11.60 8.94
N ASP A 106 -16.38 -11.50 10.27
CA ASP A 106 -17.18 -12.35 11.17
C ASP A 106 -18.57 -11.76 11.46
N ASP A 107 -18.69 -10.44 11.49
CA ASP A 107 -19.94 -9.76 11.82
C ASP A 107 -20.82 -9.59 10.56
N PRO A 108 -22.07 -10.11 10.56
CA PRO A 108 -23.00 -9.95 9.44
C PRO A 108 -23.25 -8.48 9.01
N GLU A 109 -23.22 -7.54 9.96
CA GLU A 109 -23.37 -6.11 9.68
C GLU A 109 -22.13 -5.58 8.95
N GLU A 110 -20.92 -5.94 9.41
CA GLU A 110 -19.65 -5.59 8.75
C GLU A 110 -19.57 -6.20 7.33
N VAL A 111 -20.06 -7.44 7.13
CA VAL A 111 -20.11 -8.08 5.80
C VAL A 111 -21.03 -7.31 4.85
N SER A 112 -22.21 -6.91 5.33
CA SER A 112 -23.22 -6.24 4.50
C SER A 112 -22.85 -4.79 4.13
N THR A 113 -22.30 -4.06 5.10
CA THR A 113 -21.92 -2.65 4.93
C THR A 113 -20.52 -2.49 4.34
N GLY A 114 -19.63 -3.45 4.61
CA GLY A 114 -18.20 -3.36 4.32
C GLY A 114 -17.45 -2.38 5.21
N ILE A 115 -18.09 -1.81 6.24
CA ILE A 115 -17.47 -0.81 7.11
C ILE A 115 -17.08 -1.49 8.40
N ILE A 116 -15.79 -1.41 8.74
CA ILE A 116 -15.27 -1.97 10.00
C ILE A 116 -14.60 -0.88 10.82
N SER A 117 -14.65 -1.02 12.14
CA SER A 117 -13.87 -0.17 13.05
C SER A 117 -12.72 -0.98 13.63
N ARG A 118 -11.49 -0.52 13.38
CA ARG A 118 -10.28 -1.19 13.85
C ARG A 118 -9.32 -0.17 14.48
N PRO A 119 -8.50 -0.62 15.45
CA PRO A 119 -7.51 0.25 16.06
C PRO A 119 -6.46 0.67 15.03
N LEU A 120 -5.85 1.84 15.23
CA LEU A 120 -4.90 2.40 14.26
C LEU A 120 -3.64 1.54 14.12
N ASP A 121 -3.25 0.79 15.14
CA ASP A 121 -2.04 -0.06 15.16
C ASP A 121 -2.08 -1.19 14.14
N VAL A 122 -3.27 -1.73 13.82
CA VAL A 122 -3.45 -2.76 12.79
C VAL A 122 -3.66 -2.19 11.37
N ILE A 123 -3.60 -0.86 11.22
CA ILE A 123 -3.78 -0.15 9.97
C ILE A 123 -2.44 0.42 9.49
N GLU A 124 -2.11 0.14 8.24
CA GLU A 124 -0.90 0.61 7.59
C GLU A 124 -1.24 1.31 6.27
N LYS A 125 -0.68 2.50 6.06
CA LYS A 125 -0.79 3.24 4.80
C LYS A 125 0.40 2.89 3.89
N PRO A 126 0.21 2.10 2.82
CA PRO A 126 1.25 1.90 1.82
C PRO A 126 1.48 3.19 1.03
N LEU A 127 2.75 3.58 0.88
CA LEU A 127 3.18 4.72 0.05
C LEU A 127 3.52 4.29 -1.38
N GLU A 128 3.72 2.99 -1.59
CA GLU A 128 3.89 2.37 -2.90
C GLU A 128 2.64 1.53 -3.20
N VAL A 129 1.96 1.85 -4.29
CA VAL A 129 0.73 1.15 -4.71
C VAL A 129 0.86 0.47 -6.07
N PHE A 130 1.94 0.78 -6.78
CA PHE A 130 2.34 0.16 -8.04
C PHE A 130 3.65 -0.62 -7.85
N TYR A 131 3.75 -1.78 -8.49
CA TYR A 131 4.97 -2.60 -8.47
C TYR A 131 6.16 -1.82 -9.05
N GLU A 132 5.93 -0.95 -10.04
CA GLU A 132 6.98 -0.12 -10.62
C GLU A 132 7.60 0.85 -9.59
N GLN A 133 6.86 1.32 -8.58
CA GLN A 133 7.44 2.12 -7.50
C GLN A 133 8.42 1.27 -6.67
N ILE A 134 8.00 0.07 -6.28
CA ILE A 134 8.82 -0.88 -5.54
C ILE A 134 10.08 -1.22 -6.35
N ALA A 135 9.93 -1.52 -7.64
CA ALA A 135 11.04 -1.79 -8.55
C ALA A 135 12.00 -0.61 -8.64
N LYS A 136 11.49 0.62 -8.71
CA LYS A 136 12.31 1.84 -8.78
C LYS A 136 13.12 2.05 -7.49
N ARG A 137 12.48 1.89 -6.32
CA ARG A 137 13.16 1.98 -5.02
C ARG A 137 14.24 0.91 -4.87
N ASN A 138 13.93 -0.33 -5.27
CA ASN A 138 14.87 -1.45 -5.26
C ASN A 138 16.07 -1.21 -6.19
N ALA A 139 15.82 -0.76 -7.43
CA ALA A 139 16.87 -0.43 -8.37
C ALA A 139 17.79 0.68 -7.84
N ALA A 140 17.22 1.71 -7.21
CA ALA A 140 17.99 2.78 -6.56
C ALA A 140 18.85 2.25 -5.41
N GLY A 141 18.28 1.41 -4.54
CA GLY A 141 19.02 0.80 -3.43
C GLY A 141 20.15 -0.12 -3.89
N LEU A 142 19.89 -0.96 -4.89
CA LEU A 142 20.90 -1.88 -5.46
C LEU A 142 22.02 -1.13 -6.17
N ALA A 143 21.70 -0.05 -6.88
CA ALA A 143 22.70 0.75 -7.58
C ALA A 143 23.53 1.62 -6.62
N ALA A 144 23.02 1.98 -5.45
CA ALA A 144 23.66 2.90 -4.52
C ALA A 144 25.05 2.44 -4.02
N VAL A 145 25.36 1.14 -4.11
CA VAL A 145 26.67 0.58 -3.73
C VAL A 145 27.79 0.92 -4.71
N GLU A 146 27.45 1.40 -5.90
CA GLU A 146 28.41 1.77 -6.94
C GLU A 146 29.17 3.05 -6.59
N LYS A 147 30.44 3.10 -7.00
CA LYS A 147 31.39 4.14 -6.55
C LYS A 147 31.22 5.49 -7.22
N THR A 148 30.79 5.52 -8.49
CA THR A 148 30.67 6.75 -9.28
C THR A 148 29.24 6.99 -9.69
N GLU A 149 28.89 8.25 -9.93
CA GLU A 149 27.52 8.62 -10.32
C GLU A 149 27.11 7.99 -11.65
N GLU A 150 28.04 7.92 -12.60
CA GLU A 150 27.81 7.30 -13.90
C GLU A 150 27.49 5.81 -13.74
N LYS A 151 28.18 5.11 -12.84
CA LYS A 151 27.93 3.69 -12.55
C LYS A 151 26.62 3.49 -11.79
N ARG A 152 26.30 4.37 -10.84
CA ARG A 152 25.01 4.36 -10.14
C ARG A 152 23.86 4.49 -11.13
N GLN A 153 23.95 5.45 -12.05
CA GLN A 153 22.90 5.65 -13.07
C GLN A 153 22.83 4.49 -14.06
N GLU A 154 23.97 3.97 -14.53
CA GLU A 154 24.03 2.81 -15.44
C GLU A 154 23.36 1.58 -14.83
N TRP A 155 23.70 1.26 -13.58
CA TRP A 155 23.15 0.08 -12.90
C TRP A 155 21.72 0.28 -12.43
N PHE A 156 21.33 1.49 -12.03
CA PHE A 156 19.95 1.82 -11.73
C PHE A 156 19.04 1.48 -12.91
N GLU A 157 19.39 1.96 -14.11
CA GLU A 157 18.56 1.73 -15.30
C GLU A 157 18.48 0.23 -15.64
N LYS A 158 19.60 -0.49 -15.58
CA LYS A 158 19.63 -1.94 -15.81
C LYS A 158 18.76 -2.70 -14.81
N PHE A 159 18.91 -2.43 -13.51
CA PHE A 159 18.11 -3.09 -12.49
C PHE A 159 16.62 -2.75 -12.64
N TYR A 160 16.29 -1.49 -12.89
CA TYR A 160 14.91 -1.07 -13.06
C TYR A 160 14.24 -1.77 -14.25
N GLN A 161 14.94 -1.88 -15.39
CA GLN A 161 14.43 -2.59 -16.56
C GLN A 161 14.19 -4.08 -16.29
N GLU A 162 15.13 -4.77 -15.64
CA GLU A 162 14.98 -6.20 -15.31
C GLU A 162 13.83 -6.44 -14.32
N LEU A 163 13.68 -5.56 -13.31
CA LEU A 163 12.64 -5.65 -12.31
C LEU A 163 11.25 -5.41 -12.90
N VAL A 164 11.07 -4.33 -13.68
CA VAL A 164 9.78 -3.99 -14.31
C VAL A 164 9.39 -5.00 -15.39
N SER A 165 10.38 -5.56 -16.11
CA SER A 165 10.14 -6.64 -17.07
C SER A 165 9.85 -7.99 -16.42
N MET A 166 9.96 -8.10 -15.08
CA MET A 166 9.78 -9.33 -14.32
C MET A 166 10.72 -10.47 -14.73
N ASN A 167 11.86 -10.15 -15.33
CA ASN A 167 12.90 -11.13 -15.68
C ASN A 167 13.57 -11.69 -14.41
N PHE A 168 13.61 -10.87 -13.37
CA PHE A 168 14.18 -11.19 -12.06
C PHE A 168 13.37 -10.52 -10.97
N ILE A 169 13.06 -11.27 -9.90
CA ILE A 169 12.39 -10.76 -8.71
C ILE A 169 13.27 -11.11 -7.50
N PRO A 170 13.84 -10.11 -6.79
CA PRO A 170 14.65 -10.34 -5.60
C PRO A 170 13.87 -11.08 -4.50
N ALA A 171 14.61 -11.71 -3.58
CA ALA A 171 14.01 -12.30 -2.39
C ALA A 171 13.32 -11.22 -1.52
N GLY A 172 12.33 -11.64 -0.72
CA GLY A 172 11.44 -10.71 -0.01
C GLY A 172 12.14 -9.67 0.89
N ARG A 173 13.29 -10.01 1.51
CA ARG A 173 14.07 -9.05 2.31
C ARG A 173 14.66 -7.91 1.48
N VAL A 174 15.08 -8.21 0.25
CA VAL A 174 15.60 -7.19 -0.67
C VAL A 174 14.45 -6.33 -1.17
N LEU A 175 13.33 -6.95 -1.57
CA LEU A 175 12.15 -6.22 -2.05
C LEU A 175 11.56 -5.24 -1.02
N TYR A 176 11.57 -5.62 0.26
CA TYR A 176 11.11 -4.75 1.34
C TYR A 176 11.99 -3.51 1.49
N GLY A 177 13.31 -3.62 1.25
CA GLY A 177 14.30 -2.55 1.46
C GLY A 177 15.20 -2.88 2.63
#